data_AF-A0A838SX41-F1
#
_entry.id   AF-A0A838SX41-F1
#
_cell.length_a   1.000
_cell.length_b   1.000
_cell.length_c   1.000
_cell.angle_alpha   90.00
_cell.angle_beta   90.00
_cell.angle_gamma   90.00
#
_symmetry.space_group_name_H-M   'P 1'
#
loop_
_entity.id
_entity.type
_entity.pdbx_description
1 polymer ?
#
loop_
_entity_poly.entity_id
_entity_poly.type
_entity_poly.pdbx_seq_one_letter_code
_entity_poly.pdbx_strand_id
1 'polypeptide(L)'
;GDELAATFDVTHGRALLRISGAAAAQVLAKVCAIDLHDTVTPDGAAFRTSVAKVVTDVVRDDRSPGSTRQRSYLLHCERSSGAYLFDAVVDAGHEFGVDVDGFAFPGI
;
A
#
# COMPACT_ATOMS: atom_id res chain seq x y z
N GLY A 1 -6.00 20.33 -30.61
CA GLY A 1 -5.62 19.04 -31.20
C GLY A 1 -6.52 18.00 -30.60
N ASP A 2 -7.01 17.04 -31.38
CA ASP A 2 -7.83 15.95 -30.83
C ASP A 2 -7.01 15.11 -29.86
N GLU A 3 -7.52 14.96 -28.65
CA GLU A 3 -6.93 14.12 -27.60
C GLU A 3 -7.57 12.73 -27.67
N LEU A 4 -6.78 11.71 -28.00
CA LEU A 4 -7.23 10.32 -28.02
C LEU A 4 -7.12 9.73 -26.62
N ALA A 5 -8.22 9.23 -26.07
CA ALA A 5 -8.29 8.57 -24.77
C ALA A 5 -8.97 7.20 -24.87
N ALA A 6 -8.58 6.28 -23.98
CA ALA A 6 -9.20 4.96 -23.85
C ALA A 6 -9.48 4.66 -22.37
N THR A 7 -10.64 4.05 -22.11
CA THR A 7 -11.08 3.68 -20.77
C THR A 7 -11.33 2.17 -20.73
N PHE A 8 -10.78 1.52 -19.72
CA PHE A 8 -10.94 0.09 -19.49
C PHE A 8 -11.29 -0.15 -18.02
N ASP A 9 -12.22 -1.06 -17.75
CA ASP A 9 -12.41 -1.57 -16.40
C ASP A 9 -11.32 -2.60 -16.09
N VAL A 10 -10.49 -2.30 -15.10
CA VAL A 10 -9.42 -3.17 -14.61
C VAL A 10 -9.66 -3.64 -13.18
N THR A 11 -10.82 -3.31 -12.59
CA THR A 11 -11.11 -3.49 -11.16
C THR A 11 -10.98 -4.95 -10.74
N HIS A 12 -11.56 -5.88 -11.50
CA HIS A 12 -11.53 -7.31 -11.15
C HIS A 12 -10.12 -7.93 -11.22
N GLY A 13 -9.23 -7.37 -12.06
CA GLY A 13 -7.88 -7.89 -12.26
C GLY A 13 -6.89 -7.50 -11.16
N ARG A 14 -7.35 -6.80 -10.11
CA ARG A 14 -6.46 -6.17 -9.12
C ARG A 14 -6.79 -6.58 -7.70
N ALA A 15 -5.77 -6.52 -6.85
CA ALA A 15 -5.88 -6.59 -5.40
C ALA A 15 -5.32 -5.29 -4.81
N LEU A 16 -5.98 -4.80 -3.76
CA LEU A 16 -5.57 -3.61 -3.02
C LEU A 16 -5.58 -3.95 -1.53
N LEU A 17 -4.45 -3.71 -0.86
CA LEU A 17 -4.36 -3.82 0.59
C LEU A 17 -3.86 -2.50 1.16
N ARG A 18 -4.24 -2.23 2.41
CA ARG A 18 -3.75 -1.06 3.15
C ARG A 18 -2.96 -1.51 4.35
N ILE A 19 -1.81 -0.88 4.57
CA ILE A 19 -1.06 -0.95 5.83
C ILE A 19 -0.99 0.45 6.42
N SER A 20 -1.34 0.59 7.69
CA SER A 20 -1.38 1.87 8.41
C SER A 20 -0.71 1.73 9.76
N GLY A 21 -0.10 2.81 10.25
CA GLY A 21 0.52 2.86 11.57
C GLY A 21 1.94 3.40 11.54
N ALA A 22 2.46 3.76 12.71
CA ALA A 22 3.81 4.30 12.85
C ALA A 22 4.89 3.36 12.32
N ALA A 23 4.69 2.04 12.46
CA ALA A 23 5.61 1.01 11.99
C ALA A 23 5.45 0.65 10.49
N ALA A 24 4.45 1.19 9.77
CA ALA A 24 4.15 0.74 8.40
C ALA A 24 5.35 0.87 7.44
N ALA A 25 6.14 1.95 7.55
CA ALA A 25 7.36 2.11 6.76
C ALA A 25 8.43 1.06 7.12
N GLN A 26 8.57 0.72 8.40
CA GLN A 26 9.55 -0.25 8.88
C GLN A 26 9.20 -1.66 8.42
N VAL A 27 7.91 -2.01 8.47
CA VAL A 27 7.38 -3.27 7.93
C VAL A 27 7.68 -3.38 6.43
N LEU A 28 7.32 -2.34 5.66
CA LEU A 28 7.55 -2.34 4.22
C LEU A 28 9.05 -2.39 3.87
N ALA A 29 9.93 -1.75 4.63
CA ALA A 29 11.38 -1.77 4.40
C ALA A 29 11.98 -3.20 4.48
N LYS A 30 11.33 -4.16 5.15
CA LYS A 30 11.76 -5.56 5.16
C LYS A 30 11.54 -6.28 3.83
N VAL A 31 10.59 -5.80 3.03
CA VAL A 31 10.13 -6.47 1.81
C VAL A 31 10.19 -5.57 0.56
N CYS A 32 10.58 -4.30 0.71
CA CYS A 32 10.67 -3.29 -0.33
C CYS A 32 12.00 -2.55 -0.23
N ALA A 33 12.69 -2.37 -1.36
CA ALA A 33 14.00 -1.72 -1.41
C ALA A 33 13.94 -0.19 -1.58
N ILE A 34 12.73 0.40 -1.65
CA ILE A 34 12.56 1.84 -1.81
C ILE A 34 12.78 2.54 -0.46
N ASP A 35 13.46 3.69 -0.50
CA ASP A 35 13.53 4.59 0.64
C ASP A 35 12.15 5.23 0.89
N LEU A 36 11.55 4.90 2.03
CA LEU A 36 10.21 5.37 2.44
C LEU A 36 10.24 6.65 3.31
N HIS A 37 11.41 7.29 3.42
CA HIS A 37 11.56 8.55 4.14
C HIS A 37 10.72 9.68 3.51
N ASP A 38 10.25 10.61 4.33
CA ASP A 38 9.34 11.70 3.91
C ASP A 38 9.90 12.58 2.79
N THR A 39 11.22 12.71 2.72
CA THR A 39 11.89 13.50 1.68
C THR A 39 11.95 12.79 0.33
N VAL A 40 11.81 11.47 0.30
CA VAL A 40 11.88 10.66 -0.94
C VAL A 40 10.48 10.23 -1.38
N THR A 41 9.67 9.73 -0.45
CA THR A 41 8.28 9.36 -0.67
C THR A 41 7.36 10.17 0.24
N PRO A 42 7.12 11.46 -0.08
CA PRO A 42 6.18 12.29 0.68
C PRO A 42 4.76 11.72 0.59
N ASP A 43 3.87 12.20 1.44
CA ASP A 43 2.45 11.84 1.34
C ASP A 43 1.84 12.25 -0.01
N GLY A 44 1.00 11.37 -0.57
CA GLY A 44 0.52 11.46 -1.94
C GLY A 44 1.48 10.92 -3.00
N ALA A 45 2.70 10.50 -2.64
CA ALA A 45 3.61 9.87 -3.59
C ALA A 45 3.06 8.52 -4.06
N ALA A 46 3.17 8.28 -5.37
CA ALA A 46 2.84 7.01 -6.01
C ALA A 46 4.03 6.53 -6.84
N PHE A 47 4.42 5.26 -6.68
CA PHE A 47 5.54 4.66 -7.40
C PHE A 47 5.34 3.16 -7.59
N ARG A 48 5.95 2.61 -8.65
CA ARG A 48 5.95 1.18 -8.93
C ARG A 48 7.27 0.57 -8.48
N THR A 49 7.21 -0.51 -7.70
CA THR A 49 8.39 -1.22 -7.21
C THR A 49 8.11 -2.70 -6.95
N SER A 50 9.12 -3.44 -6.51
CA SER A 50 8.97 -4.78 -5.96
C SER A 50 8.69 -4.70 -4.45
N VAL A 51 7.57 -5.28 -4.02
CA VAL A 51 7.25 -5.54 -2.61
C VAL A 51 7.10 -7.05 -2.46
N ALA A 52 7.93 -7.68 -1.63
CA ALA A 52 8.01 -9.14 -1.50
C ALA A 52 8.15 -9.86 -2.87
N LYS A 53 8.94 -9.30 -3.80
CA LYS A 53 9.10 -9.80 -5.19
C LYS A 53 7.84 -9.70 -6.07
N VAL A 54 6.77 -9.06 -5.60
CA VAL A 54 5.58 -8.73 -6.39
C VAL A 54 5.69 -7.32 -6.95
N VAL A 55 5.47 -7.16 -8.25
CA VAL A 55 5.33 -5.83 -8.87
C VAL A 55 4.10 -5.16 -8.29
N THR A 56 4.32 -4.07 -7.55
CA THR A 56 3.32 -3.40 -6.74
C THR A 56 3.38 -1.91 -7.01
N ASP A 57 2.23 -1.32 -7.30
CA ASP A 57 2.05 0.13 -7.23
C ASP A 57 1.81 0.49 -5.76
N VAL A 58 2.70 1.30 -5.19
CA VAL A 58 2.63 1.78 -3.82
C VAL A 58 2.17 3.23 -3.85
N VAL A 59 1.10 3.54 -3.13
CA VAL A 59 0.64 4.91 -2.92
C VAL A 59 0.72 5.21 -1.44
N ARG A 60 1.49 6.23 -1.06
CA ARG A 60 1.40 6.78 0.29
C ARG A 60 0.14 7.63 0.38
N ASP A 61 -0.76 7.23 1.27
CA ASP A 61 -2.05 7.89 1.54
C ASP A 61 -2.24 7.95 3.05
N ASP A 62 -1.49 8.84 3.71
CA ASP A 62 -1.52 9.02 5.16
C ASP A 62 -2.95 9.37 5.61
N ARG A 63 -3.44 8.68 6.64
CA ARG A 63 -4.79 8.90 7.20
C ARG A 63 -4.71 9.81 8.42
N SER A 64 -5.81 10.48 8.75
CA SER A 64 -5.93 11.25 9.99
C SER A 64 -7.17 10.80 10.76
N PRO A 65 -7.20 9.59 11.34
CA PRO A 65 -8.28 9.19 12.22
C PRO A 65 -8.34 10.13 13.43
N GLY A 66 -9.43 10.90 13.55
CA GLY A 66 -9.55 11.96 14.55
C GLY A 66 -8.60 13.13 14.26
N SER A 67 -7.68 13.42 15.19
CA SER A 67 -6.71 14.53 15.10
C SER A 67 -5.25 14.07 14.97
N THR A 68 -5.01 12.76 14.85
CA THR A 68 -3.66 12.20 14.77
C THR A 68 -3.39 11.72 13.35
N ARG A 69 -2.33 12.26 12.74
CA ARG A 69 -1.87 11.80 11.44
C ARG A 69 -1.15 10.46 11.57
N GLN A 70 -1.60 9.50 10.78
CA GLN A 70 -1.13 8.13 10.74
C GLN A 70 -0.56 7.83 9.35
N ARG A 71 0.69 7.40 9.33
CA ARG A 71 1.34 6.94 8.10
C ARG A 71 0.57 5.76 7.51
N SER A 72 0.28 5.79 6.21
CA SER A 72 -0.50 4.73 5.57
C SER A 72 -0.18 4.58 4.09
N TYR A 73 -0.23 3.33 3.61
CA TYR A 73 0.11 2.96 2.25
C TYR A 73 -0.95 2.04 1.65
N LEU A 74 -1.27 2.28 0.39
CA LEU A 74 -2.00 1.37 -0.46
C LEU A 74 -1.00 0.56 -1.28
N LEU A 75 -1.11 -0.77 -1.26
CA LEU A 75 -0.33 -1.66 -2.11
C LEU A 75 -1.27 -2.30 -3.12
N HIS A 76 -1.10 -1.93 -4.38
CA HIS A 76 -1.91 -2.37 -5.50
C HIS A 76 -1.13 -3.33 -6.39
N CYS A 77 -1.65 -4.54 -6.59
CA CYS A 77 -0.99 -5.58 -7.38
C CYS A 77 -1.99 -6.37 -8.23
N GLU A 78 -1.47 -7.29 -9.05
CA GLU A 78 -2.28 -8.26 -9.77
C GLU A 78 -3.06 -9.16 -8.79
N ARG A 79 -4.35 -9.41 -9.07
CA ARG A 79 -5.23 -10.20 -8.18
C ARG A 79 -4.63 -11.57 -7.83
N SER A 80 -3.98 -12.23 -8.78
CA SER A 80 -3.37 -13.55 -8.61
C SER A 80 -2.24 -13.58 -7.57
N SER A 81 -1.60 -12.44 -7.30
CA SER A 81 -0.52 -12.31 -6.31
C SER A 81 -0.98 -11.72 -4.98
N GLY A 82 -2.23 -11.28 -4.88
CA GLY A 82 -2.73 -10.52 -3.73
C GLY A 82 -2.67 -11.29 -2.41
N ALA A 83 -3.03 -12.58 -2.41
CA ALA A 83 -2.97 -13.42 -1.21
C ALA A 83 -1.52 -13.59 -0.71
N TYR A 84 -0.59 -13.86 -1.62
CA TYR A 84 0.83 -13.96 -1.29
C TYR A 84 1.40 -12.64 -0.75
N LEU A 85 1.08 -11.52 -1.40
CA LEU A 85 1.53 -10.21 -0.93
C LEU A 85 0.99 -9.90 0.47
N PHE A 86 -0.29 -10.22 0.74
CA PHE A 86 -0.89 -10.08 2.05
C PHE A 86 -0.14 -10.89 3.12
N ASP A 87 0.06 -12.19 2.90
CA ASP A 87 0.75 -13.07 3.83
C ASP A 87 2.18 -12.60 4.10
N ALA A 88 2.90 -12.17 3.06
CA ALA A 88 4.25 -11.65 3.19
C ALA A 88 4.32 -10.33 3.99
N VAL A 89 3.32 -9.46 3.85
CA VAL A 89 3.25 -8.20 4.64
C VAL A 89 2.92 -8.48 6.10
N VAL A 90 2.01 -9.42 6.38
CA VAL A 90 1.69 -9.84 7.75
C VAL A 90 2.90 -10.49 8.42
N ASP A 91 3.59 -11.41 7.74
CA ASP A 91 4.81 -12.05 8.25
C ASP A 91 5.92 -11.02 8.53
N ALA A 92 6.16 -10.09 7.60
CA ALA A 92 7.11 -9.00 7.81
C ALA A 92 6.73 -8.13 9.02
N GLY A 93 5.43 -7.98 9.28
CA GLY A 93 4.85 -7.18 10.36
C GLY A 93 4.85 -7.85 11.74
N HIS A 94 5.11 -9.15 11.84
CA HIS A 94 4.94 -9.92 13.07
C HIS A 94 5.72 -9.33 14.28
N GLU A 95 6.97 -8.89 14.07
CA GLU A 95 7.78 -8.29 15.15
C GLU A 95 7.32 -6.90 15.59
N PHE A 96 6.49 -6.24 14.78
CA PHE A 96 5.92 -4.92 15.08
C PHE A 96 4.52 -5.02 15.69
N GLY A 97 4.00 -6.24 15.90
CA GLY A 97 2.64 -6.47 16.36
C GLY A 97 1.59 -6.03 15.34
N VAL A 98 1.88 -6.19 14.03
CA VAL A 98 0.87 -5.98 12.99
C VAL A 98 -0.28 -6.96 13.22
N ASP A 99 -1.50 -6.42 13.23
CA ASP A 99 -2.72 -7.19 13.28
C ASP A 99 -3.58 -6.87 12.05
N VAL A 100 -4.45 -7.81 11.70
CA VAL A 100 -5.37 -7.67 10.57
C VAL A 100 -6.60 -6.93 11.05
N ASP A 101 -6.72 -5.67 10.64
CA ASP A 101 -7.98 -4.94 10.77
C ASP A 101 -8.98 -5.41 9.70
N GLY A 102 -10.25 -5.35 10.04
CA GLY A 102 -11.33 -5.68 9.11
C GLY A 102 -11.43 -4.67 7.96
N PHE A 103 -12.37 -4.93 7.05
CA PHE A 103 -12.69 -3.95 6.02
C PHE A 103 -13.44 -2.76 6.64
N ALA A 104 -12.82 -1.58 6.65
CA ALA A 104 -13.47 -0.33 6.99
C ALA A 104 -13.92 0.41 5.73
N PHE A 105 -15.23 0.68 5.61
CA PHE A 105 -15.74 1.58 4.59
C PHE A 105 -15.17 2.99 4.83
N PRO A 106 -14.67 3.71 3.81
CA PRO A 106 -14.33 5.11 3.97
C PRO A 106 -15.60 5.91 4.34
N GLY A 107 -15.70 6.40 5.58
CA GLY A 107 -16.78 7.30 6.01
C GLY A 107 -17.71 6.80 7.12
N ILE A 108 -17.39 5.70 7.80
CA ILE A 108 -18.03 5.29 9.07
C ILE A 108 -17.02 5.25 10.21
#